data_AF-A0A0S9SHB5-F1
#
_entry.id   AF-A0A0S9SHB5-F1
#
_cell.length_a   1.000
_cell.length_b   1.000
_cell.length_c   1.000
_cell.angle_alpha   90.00
_cell.angle_beta   90.00
_cell.angle_gamma   90.00
#
_symmetry.space_group_name_H-M   'P 1'
#
loop_
_entity.id
_entity.type
_entity.pdbx_description
1 polymer ?
#
loop_
_entity_poly.entity_id
_entity_poly.type
_entity_poly.pdbx_seq_one_letter_code
_entity_poly.pdbx_strand_id
1 'polypeptide(L)'
;MTEHNIRNFAINFGPQHPAAHGVLRLVLELDGEIVERVDPHIGLLHRGTEKLIEHKTYLQATPYFDRLDYVSPMNQEHAFCLGIEKLLGLQVPRRAQLIRTLFCEIGRILSHLLNVTTQAMDVGALTPPLWGFEEREKLMIFYERASGARLHANYFRPGGVHQDLPPALIDDIEAFIDPFLQVVDDLDNLVMGNRIFKQRNVDIGIVTVDEAMAWGFSGVMVRGSGIPWDLRKSQPYEAYEEMEFDIPVGKNGDTYDRQVIRMEEMRESAKIMKQCCIKLREPAGQGPISATDGKIAPPPRREMKRSMEALIHHFKLYTEGFHVPAGEVYAAVEAPKGEFGVYLVADGTNKPYRCKIRAPGFAHLQAMDWMCRGHMLADVSCVLGTLDIVFGEVDR
;
A
#
# COMPACT_ATOMS: atom_id res chain seq x y z
N MET A 1 12.83 -55.11 -2.43
CA MET A 1 13.00 -53.93 -1.56
C MET A 1 11.64 -53.31 -1.47
N THR A 2 11.00 -53.38 -0.29
CA THR A 2 9.71 -52.76 -0.04
C THR A 2 9.87 -51.25 -0.19
N GLU A 3 9.17 -50.64 -1.14
CA GLU A 3 8.97 -49.19 -1.19
C GLU A 3 8.36 -48.78 0.15
N HIS A 4 9.18 -48.26 1.06
CA HIS A 4 8.66 -47.47 2.17
C HIS A 4 8.05 -46.23 1.54
N ASN A 5 6.73 -46.23 1.35
CA ASN A 5 5.98 -45.02 1.00
C ASN A 5 6.39 -43.94 2.00
N ILE A 6 7.10 -42.92 1.49
CA ILE A 6 7.47 -41.72 2.24
C ILE A 6 6.14 -41.15 2.77
N ARG A 7 5.99 -41.11 4.09
CA ARG A 7 4.75 -40.69 4.73
C ARG A 7 4.89 -39.21 5.06
N ASN A 8 4.53 -38.36 4.11
CA ASN A 8 4.50 -36.91 4.29
C ASN A 8 3.59 -36.54 5.46
N PHE A 9 4.08 -35.70 6.36
CA PHE A 9 3.32 -35.24 7.52
C PHE A 9 2.61 -33.93 7.17
N ALA A 10 1.29 -33.93 7.25
CA ALA A 10 0.49 -32.74 6.98
C ALA A 10 0.27 -31.93 8.26
N ILE A 11 0.72 -30.67 8.28
CA ILE A 11 0.53 -29.72 9.38
C ILE A 11 -0.37 -28.58 8.93
N ASN A 12 -1.36 -28.23 9.75
CA ASN A 12 -2.08 -26.96 9.59
C ASN A 12 -1.36 -25.87 10.39
N PHE A 13 -0.90 -24.85 9.68
CA PHE A 13 -0.40 -23.62 10.26
C PHE A 13 -1.51 -22.57 10.20
N GLY A 14 -2.05 -22.20 11.37
CA GLY A 14 -3.19 -21.29 11.49
C GLY A 14 -4.56 -22.00 11.61
N PRO A 15 -5.69 -21.28 11.62
CA PRO A 15 -5.83 -19.84 11.31
C PRO A 15 -5.32 -18.90 12.41
N GLN A 16 -5.15 -19.39 13.64
CA GLN A 16 -4.63 -18.61 14.76
C GLN A 16 -3.15 -18.96 14.99
N HIS A 17 -2.26 -18.14 14.45
CA HIS A 17 -0.81 -18.25 14.68
C HIS A 17 -0.16 -16.86 14.64
N PRO A 18 0.79 -16.51 15.53
CA PRO A 18 1.39 -15.18 15.57
C PRO A 18 2.03 -14.76 14.24
N ALA A 19 2.83 -15.65 13.63
CA ALA A 19 3.49 -15.37 12.36
C ALA A 19 2.55 -15.36 11.14
N ALA A 20 1.25 -15.68 11.31
CA ALA A 20 0.27 -15.58 10.24
C ALA A 20 -0.28 -14.15 10.06
N HIS A 21 0.07 -13.20 10.94
CA HIS A 21 -0.33 -11.77 10.89
C HIS A 21 -1.78 -11.52 10.50
N GLY A 22 -2.69 -12.27 11.11
CA GLY A 22 -4.11 -12.20 10.80
C GLY A 22 -4.71 -13.59 10.74
N VAL A 23 -5.39 -13.90 9.64
CA VAL A 23 -6.17 -15.12 9.47
C VAL A 23 -5.72 -15.82 8.20
N LEU A 24 -4.70 -16.66 8.32
CA LEU A 24 -4.19 -17.49 7.24
C LEU A 24 -4.14 -18.93 7.69
N ARG A 25 -4.66 -19.83 6.85
CA ARG A 25 -4.49 -21.27 7.04
C ARG A 25 -3.57 -21.79 5.95
N LEU A 26 -2.35 -22.19 6.31
CA LEU A 26 -1.44 -22.91 5.41
C LEU A 26 -1.51 -24.40 5.74
N VAL A 27 -1.83 -25.23 4.75
CA VAL A 27 -1.67 -26.68 4.85
C VAL A 27 -0.29 -27.03 4.29
N LEU A 28 0.62 -27.45 5.16
CA LEU A 28 1.99 -27.79 4.81
C LEU A 28 2.13 -29.31 4.76
N GLU A 29 2.69 -29.84 3.68
CA GLU A 29 3.15 -31.23 3.61
C GLU A 29 4.68 -31.22 3.79
N LEU A 30 5.13 -31.88 4.85
CA LEU A 30 6.54 -31.92 5.25
C LEU A 30 7.12 -33.32 5.08
N ASP A 31 8.35 -33.39 4.56
CA ASP A 31 9.24 -34.54 4.72
C ASP A 31 10.29 -34.20 5.80
N GLY A 32 10.04 -34.66 7.01
CA GLY A 32 10.82 -34.25 8.19
C GLY A 32 10.65 -32.75 8.48
N GLU A 33 11.71 -31.97 8.24
CA GLU A 33 11.71 -30.50 8.41
C GLU A 33 11.56 -29.74 7.09
N ILE A 34 11.71 -30.43 5.95
CA ILE A 34 11.70 -29.83 4.62
C ILE A 34 10.26 -29.74 4.11
N VAL A 35 9.90 -28.58 3.58
CA VAL A 35 8.59 -28.32 2.99
C VAL A 35 8.56 -28.85 1.56
N GLU A 36 7.68 -29.82 1.29
CA GLU A 36 7.45 -30.33 -0.07
C GLU A 36 6.32 -29.60 -0.79
N ARG A 37 5.29 -29.18 -0.05
CA ARG A 37 4.13 -28.50 -0.61
C ARG A 37 3.49 -27.58 0.42
N VAL A 38 3.05 -26.42 -0.06
CA VAL A 38 2.25 -25.46 0.70
C VAL A 38 0.94 -25.18 -0.01
N ASP A 39 -0.18 -25.33 0.68
CA ASP A 39 -1.49 -24.95 0.17
C ASP A 39 -2.07 -23.80 1.02
N PRO A 40 -2.00 -22.55 0.55
CA PRO A 40 -2.55 -21.40 1.26
C PRO A 40 -4.06 -21.30 1.09
N HIS A 41 -4.81 -21.63 2.15
CA HIS A 41 -6.25 -21.46 2.20
C HIS A 41 -6.59 -20.03 2.62
N ILE A 42 -7.08 -19.27 1.64
CA ILE A 42 -7.54 -17.88 1.77
C ILE A 42 -9.07 -17.80 1.79
N GLY A 43 -9.62 -16.61 1.97
CA GLY A 43 -11.06 -16.33 1.98
C GLY A 43 -11.67 -16.22 3.37
N LEU A 44 -10.87 -16.37 4.44
CA LEU A 44 -11.35 -16.25 5.82
C LEU A 44 -11.76 -14.81 6.16
N LEU A 45 -11.20 -13.81 5.47
CA LEU A 45 -11.56 -12.40 5.60
C LEU A 45 -12.32 -11.86 4.38
N HIS A 46 -12.87 -12.73 3.53
CA HIS A 46 -13.65 -12.30 2.36
C HIS A 46 -14.96 -11.66 2.80
N ARG A 47 -15.17 -10.39 2.39
CA ARG A 47 -16.33 -9.58 2.79
C ARG A 47 -17.27 -9.25 1.62
N GLY A 48 -16.97 -9.73 0.41
CA GLY A 48 -17.72 -9.37 -0.80
C GLY A 48 -17.61 -7.87 -1.12
N THR A 49 -16.43 -7.28 -0.90
CA THR A 49 -16.18 -5.84 -1.03
C THR A 49 -16.50 -5.33 -2.43
N GLU A 50 -16.03 -6.05 -3.46
CA GLU A 50 -16.30 -5.72 -4.86
C GLU A 50 -17.81 -5.71 -5.15
N LYS A 51 -18.57 -6.63 -4.53
CA LYS A 51 -20.03 -6.69 -4.70
C LYS A 51 -20.74 -5.55 -4.00
N LEU A 52 -20.28 -5.17 -2.80
CA LEU A 52 -20.84 -4.04 -2.07
C LEU A 52 -20.61 -2.73 -2.82
N ILE A 53 -19.46 -2.56 -3.49
CA ILE A 53 -19.13 -1.39 -4.29
C ILE A 53 -20.16 -1.18 -5.43
N GLU A 54 -20.59 -2.25 -6.11
CA GLU A 54 -21.60 -2.17 -7.20
C GLU A 54 -22.93 -1.55 -6.74
N HIS A 55 -23.28 -1.66 -5.46
CA HIS A 55 -24.52 -1.13 -4.92
C HIS A 55 -24.41 0.30 -4.37
N LYS A 56 -23.20 0.86 -4.30
CA LYS A 56 -22.89 2.16 -3.69
C LYS A 56 -22.48 3.18 -4.74
N THR A 57 -22.70 4.46 -4.48
CA THR A 57 -22.18 5.54 -5.34
C THR A 57 -20.66 5.63 -5.23
N TYR A 58 -19.98 6.23 -6.21
CA TYR A 58 -18.52 6.41 -6.19
C TYR A 58 -17.97 7.00 -4.87
N LEU A 59 -18.59 8.07 -4.35
CA LEU A 59 -18.14 8.70 -3.09
C LEU A 59 -18.35 7.81 -1.86
N GLN A 60 -19.43 7.02 -1.85
CA GLN A 60 -19.71 6.05 -0.78
C GLN A 60 -18.82 4.80 -0.90
N ALA A 61 -18.25 4.54 -2.07
CA ALA A 61 -17.38 3.41 -2.32
C ALA A 61 -15.93 3.66 -1.90
N THR A 62 -15.46 4.92 -1.86
CA THR A 62 -14.10 5.30 -1.44
C THR A 62 -13.62 4.63 -0.14
N PRO A 63 -14.42 4.59 0.95
CA PRO A 63 -13.97 4.02 2.23
C PRO A 63 -13.76 2.50 2.22
N TYR A 64 -14.20 1.79 1.18
CA TYR A 64 -13.88 0.37 1.05
C TYR A 64 -12.39 0.18 0.76
N PHE A 65 -11.77 1.07 -0.02
CA PHE A 65 -10.35 1.01 -0.37
C PHE A 65 -9.44 1.22 0.85
N ASP A 66 -9.80 2.16 1.72
CA ASP A 66 -9.18 2.38 3.04
C ASP A 66 -9.10 1.13 3.92
N ARG A 67 -9.96 0.13 3.68
CA ARG A 67 -10.13 -1.06 4.52
C ARG A 67 -9.61 -2.34 3.87
N LEU A 68 -9.06 -2.25 2.67
CA LEU A 68 -8.42 -3.39 1.99
C LEU A 68 -7.03 -3.59 2.59
N ASP A 69 -6.09 -2.73 2.21
CA ASP A 69 -4.83 -2.61 2.90
C ASP A 69 -4.95 -1.54 3.99
N TYR A 70 -5.27 -2.00 5.21
CA TYR A 70 -5.42 -1.12 6.37
C TYR A 70 -4.10 -0.50 6.85
N VAL A 71 -2.97 -0.88 6.26
CA VAL A 71 -1.65 -0.36 6.62
C VAL A 71 -1.31 0.89 5.82
N SER A 72 -1.71 0.95 4.54
CA SER A 72 -1.50 2.08 3.63
C SER A 72 -2.81 2.63 3.02
N PRO A 73 -3.79 3.04 3.85
CA PRO A 73 -5.16 3.33 3.40
C PRO A 73 -5.23 4.40 2.29
N MET A 74 -4.53 5.52 2.45
CA MET A 74 -4.52 6.62 1.49
C MET A 74 -3.95 6.22 0.10
N ASN A 75 -2.96 5.31 0.05
CA ASN A 75 -2.43 4.82 -1.23
C ASN A 75 -3.50 4.02 -2.00
N GLN A 76 -4.37 3.30 -1.28
CA GLN A 76 -5.48 2.56 -1.86
C GLN A 76 -6.60 3.49 -2.35
N GLU A 77 -6.93 4.53 -1.57
CA GLU A 77 -7.89 5.55 -2.00
C GLU A 77 -7.44 6.26 -3.27
N HIS A 78 -6.13 6.54 -3.36
CA HIS A 78 -5.54 7.22 -4.49
C HIS A 78 -5.76 6.44 -5.78
N ALA A 79 -5.52 5.12 -5.80
CA ALA A 79 -5.73 4.31 -6.98
C ALA A 79 -7.17 4.38 -7.51
N PHE A 80 -8.14 4.36 -6.60
CA PHE A 80 -9.56 4.49 -6.94
C PHE A 80 -9.92 5.89 -7.44
N CYS A 81 -9.42 6.94 -6.77
CA CYS A 81 -9.66 8.32 -7.20
C CYS A 81 -9.04 8.60 -8.57
N LEU A 82 -7.82 8.11 -8.82
CA LEU A 82 -7.12 8.24 -10.09
C LEU A 82 -7.89 7.55 -11.23
N GLY A 83 -8.48 6.38 -10.97
CA GLY A 83 -9.35 5.69 -11.94
C GLY A 83 -10.59 6.52 -12.30
N ILE A 84 -11.28 7.07 -11.28
CA ILE A 84 -12.46 7.91 -11.50
C ILE A 84 -12.09 9.20 -12.25
N GLU A 85 -10.98 9.84 -11.88
CA GLU A 85 -10.49 11.07 -12.50
C GLU A 85 -10.13 10.86 -13.97
N LYS A 86 -9.53 9.72 -14.31
CA LYS A 86 -9.26 9.32 -15.71
C LYS A 86 -10.55 9.13 -16.51
N LEU A 87 -11.58 8.49 -15.95
CA LEU A 87 -12.88 8.34 -16.62
C LEU A 87 -13.60 9.68 -16.83
N LEU A 88 -13.46 10.61 -15.88
CA LEU A 88 -14.06 11.94 -15.97
C LEU A 88 -13.24 12.92 -16.83
N GLY A 89 -11.99 12.59 -17.18
CA GLY A 89 -11.08 13.50 -17.88
C GLY A 89 -10.71 14.73 -17.05
N LEU A 90 -10.72 14.62 -15.72
CA LEU A 90 -10.48 15.75 -14.81
C LEU A 90 -9.01 15.90 -14.48
N GLN A 91 -8.52 17.14 -14.55
CA GLN A 91 -7.22 17.50 -14.02
C GLN A 91 -7.35 18.00 -12.59
N VAL A 92 -6.68 17.30 -11.67
CA VAL A 92 -6.65 17.66 -10.25
C VAL A 92 -5.74 18.88 -10.05
N PRO A 93 -6.10 19.83 -9.16
CA PRO A 93 -5.26 20.98 -8.88
C PRO A 93 -3.87 20.63 -8.36
N ARG A 94 -2.89 21.49 -8.65
CA ARG A 94 -1.48 21.28 -8.28
C ARG A 94 -1.27 21.07 -6.78
N ARG A 95 -1.92 21.86 -5.94
CA ARG A 95 -1.82 21.74 -4.48
C ARG A 95 -2.31 20.37 -4.00
N ALA A 96 -3.43 19.91 -4.55
CA ALA A 96 -4.01 18.61 -4.20
C ALA A 96 -3.10 17.45 -4.61
N GLN A 97 -2.46 17.53 -5.79
CA GLN A 97 -1.45 16.55 -6.23
C GLN A 97 -0.27 16.50 -5.24
N LEU A 98 0.28 17.64 -4.83
CA LEU A 98 1.39 17.69 -3.87
C LEU A 98 1.01 17.13 -2.49
N ILE A 99 -0.21 17.41 -2.02
CA ILE A 99 -0.73 16.85 -0.76
C ILE A 99 -0.85 15.33 -0.89
N ARG A 100 -1.42 14.84 -1.99
CA ARG A 100 -1.57 13.40 -2.22
C ARG A 100 -0.24 12.68 -2.31
N THR A 101 0.75 13.24 -3.02
CA THR A 101 2.11 12.66 -3.05
C THR A 101 2.73 12.63 -1.66
N LEU A 102 2.60 13.71 -0.87
CA LEU A 102 3.12 13.77 0.50
C LEU A 102 2.53 12.65 1.37
N PHE A 103 1.21 12.49 1.38
CA PHE A 103 0.55 11.45 2.17
C PHE A 103 0.74 10.03 1.63
N CYS A 104 0.91 9.86 0.32
CA CYS A 104 1.27 8.56 -0.25
C CYS A 104 2.66 8.09 0.22
N GLU A 105 3.61 9.00 0.38
CA GLU A 105 4.94 8.69 0.92
C GLU A 105 4.91 8.48 2.45
N ILE A 106 4.08 9.22 3.19
CA ILE A 106 3.84 8.90 4.62
C ILE A 106 3.21 7.49 4.74
N GLY A 107 2.23 7.16 3.90
CA GLY A 107 1.63 5.83 3.83
C GLY A 107 2.64 4.73 3.48
N ARG A 108 3.65 5.07 2.65
CA ARG A 108 4.77 4.18 2.32
C ARG A 108 5.67 3.92 3.52
N ILE A 109 6.09 4.96 4.23
CA ILE A 109 6.87 4.81 5.48
C ILE A 109 6.07 4.01 6.51
N LEU A 110 4.78 4.31 6.70
CA LEU A 110 3.90 3.55 7.59
C LEU A 110 3.87 2.06 7.23
N SER A 111 3.82 1.71 5.94
CA SER A 111 3.81 0.31 5.52
C SER A 111 5.15 -0.38 5.71
N HIS A 112 6.25 0.25 5.31
CA HIS A 112 7.58 -0.35 5.46
C HIS A 112 8.01 -0.49 6.92
N LEU A 113 7.70 0.50 7.78
CA LEU A 113 7.94 0.38 9.22
C LEU A 113 7.21 -0.82 9.82
N LEU A 114 5.95 -1.05 9.42
CA LEU A 114 5.24 -2.24 9.88
C LEU A 114 5.94 -3.50 9.36
N ASN A 115 6.18 -3.59 8.05
CA ASN A 115 6.75 -4.80 7.45
C ASN A 115 8.12 -5.18 8.03
N VAL A 116 9.08 -4.25 8.02
CA VAL A 116 10.47 -4.50 8.46
C VAL A 116 10.47 -4.95 9.91
N THR A 117 9.67 -4.30 10.75
CA THR A 117 9.65 -4.60 12.18
C THR A 117 8.89 -5.88 12.51
N THR A 118 7.76 -6.15 11.87
CA THR A 118 7.00 -7.39 12.10
C THR A 118 7.73 -8.59 11.52
N GLN A 119 8.39 -8.46 10.37
CA GLN A 119 9.21 -9.54 9.84
C GLN A 119 10.41 -9.82 10.76
N ALA A 120 11.04 -8.79 11.33
CA ALA A 120 12.06 -8.98 12.36
C ALA A 120 11.49 -9.71 13.59
N MET A 121 10.26 -9.40 14.01
CA MET A 121 9.56 -10.09 15.09
C MET A 121 9.30 -11.57 14.79
N ASP A 122 8.93 -11.91 13.56
CA ASP A 122 8.69 -13.30 13.13
C ASP A 122 9.96 -14.15 13.14
N VAL A 123 11.11 -13.52 12.88
CA VAL A 123 12.43 -14.15 12.99
C VAL A 123 12.88 -14.23 14.46
N GLY A 124 12.31 -13.40 15.35
CA GLY A 124 12.50 -13.46 16.80
C GLY A 124 13.04 -12.18 17.45
N ALA A 125 13.22 -11.09 16.70
CA ALA A 125 13.68 -9.81 17.24
C ALA A 125 12.51 -8.97 17.78
N LEU A 126 12.44 -8.80 19.11
CA LEU A 126 11.29 -8.15 19.78
C LEU A 126 11.44 -6.63 19.94
N THR A 127 12.66 -6.09 19.89
CA THR A 127 12.92 -4.65 20.06
C THR A 127 12.48 -3.79 18.86
N PRO A 128 12.75 -4.17 17.59
CA PRO A 128 12.42 -3.32 16.44
C PRO A 128 10.94 -2.90 16.33
N PRO A 129 9.95 -3.77 16.59
CA PRO A 129 8.54 -3.36 16.61
C PRO A 129 8.23 -2.21 17.56
N LEU A 130 8.84 -2.18 18.74
CA LEU A 130 8.58 -1.14 19.73
C LEU A 130 9.09 0.22 19.26
N TRP A 131 10.29 0.26 18.67
CA TRP A 131 10.87 1.49 18.12
C TRP A 131 10.11 1.96 16.88
N GLY A 132 9.82 1.04 15.95
CA GLY A 132 9.09 1.38 14.73
C GLY A 132 7.65 1.84 15.02
N PHE A 133 6.98 1.28 16.02
CA PHE A 133 5.60 1.67 16.36
C PHE A 133 5.52 3.05 17.01
N GLU A 134 6.56 3.51 17.71
CA GLU A 134 6.63 4.89 18.19
C GLU A 134 6.63 5.88 16.99
N GLU A 135 7.44 5.61 15.97
CA GLU A 135 7.48 6.45 14.76
C GLU A 135 6.17 6.35 13.97
N ARG A 136 5.56 5.16 13.88
CA ARG A 136 4.22 5.02 13.28
C ARG A 136 3.16 5.82 14.02
N GLU A 137 3.24 5.91 15.35
CA GLU A 137 2.30 6.71 16.15
C GLU A 137 2.40 8.20 15.78
N LYS A 138 3.62 8.73 15.65
CA LYS A 138 3.87 10.11 15.21
C LYS A 138 3.26 10.38 13.82
N LEU A 139 3.42 9.45 12.89
CA LEU A 139 2.80 9.55 11.56
C LEU A 139 1.25 9.44 11.61
N MET A 140 0.69 8.62 12.49
CA MET A 140 -0.77 8.54 12.67
C MET A 140 -1.36 9.82 13.27
N ILE A 141 -0.61 10.58 14.07
CA ILE A 141 -1.02 11.92 14.53
C ILE A 141 -1.14 12.89 13.34
N PHE A 142 -0.29 12.77 12.32
CA PHE A 142 -0.43 13.56 11.09
C PHE A 142 -1.71 13.19 10.32
N TYR A 143 -2.06 11.90 10.26
CA TYR A 143 -3.34 11.45 9.69
C TYR A 143 -4.53 12.04 10.44
N GLU A 144 -4.48 12.01 11.77
CA GLU A 144 -5.53 12.55 12.63
C GLU A 144 -5.70 14.06 12.42
N ARG A 145 -4.58 14.81 12.33
CA ARG A 145 -4.64 16.27 12.11
C ARG A 145 -5.12 16.65 10.72
N ALA A 146 -4.88 15.82 9.71
CA ALA A 146 -5.33 16.07 8.34
C ALA A 146 -6.80 15.67 8.11
N SER A 147 -7.23 14.53 8.67
CA SER A 147 -8.53 13.92 8.34
C SER A 147 -9.51 13.83 9.52
N GLY A 148 -9.01 13.89 10.75
CA GLY A 148 -9.76 13.59 11.98
C GLY A 148 -9.75 12.11 12.39
N ALA A 149 -9.14 11.23 11.60
CA ALA A 149 -9.01 9.81 11.91
C ALA A 149 -7.55 9.34 11.80
N ARG A 150 -7.17 8.37 12.63
CA ARG A 150 -5.78 7.88 12.73
C ARG A 150 -5.38 6.85 11.68
N LEU A 151 -6.34 6.07 11.17
CA LEU A 151 -6.12 4.99 10.20
C LEU A 151 -6.96 5.22 8.94
N HIS A 152 -8.26 4.98 9.03
CA HIS A 152 -9.20 5.16 7.92
C HIS A 152 -9.57 6.63 7.75
N ALA A 153 -8.84 7.33 6.89
CA ALA A 153 -8.87 8.77 6.77
C ALA A 153 -9.97 9.29 5.83
N ASN A 154 -10.36 8.52 4.81
CA ASN A 154 -11.36 8.94 3.81
C ASN A 154 -11.10 10.34 3.25
N TYR A 155 -9.82 10.62 3.01
CA TYR A 155 -9.27 11.96 2.82
C TYR A 155 -9.09 12.28 1.35
N PHE A 156 -8.65 11.30 0.57
CA PHE A 156 -8.58 11.44 -0.88
C PHE A 156 -9.97 11.25 -1.46
N ARG A 157 -10.39 12.20 -2.29
CA ARG A 157 -11.70 12.19 -2.94
C ARG A 157 -11.51 12.36 -4.43
N PRO A 158 -12.41 11.81 -5.25
CA PRO A 158 -12.40 12.10 -6.68
C PRO A 158 -12.45 13.62 -6.90
N GLY A 159 -11.46 14.15 -7.63
CA GLY A 159 -11.29 15.58 -7.87
C GLY A 159 -10.33 16.29 -6.92
N GLY A 160 -9.63 15.60 -6.03
CA GLY A 160 -8.56 16.16 -5.19
C GLY A 160 -8.57 15.66 -3.75
N VAL A 161 -8.58 16.59 -2.81
CA VAL A 161 -8.48 16.30 -1.37
C VAL A 161 -9.68 16.90 -0.64
N HIS A 162 -10.15 16.23 0.41
CA HIS A 162 -11.35 16.66 1.15
C HIS A 162 -11.18 17.99 1.90
N GLN A 163 -10.06 18.16 2.61
CA GLN A 163 -9.77 19.33 3.45
C GLN A 163 -8.30 19.74 3.29
N ASP A 164 -8.01 21.04 3.39
CA ASP A 164 -6.64 21.55 3.27
C ASP A 164 -5.83 21.26 4.53
N LEU A 165 -4.51 21.23 4.37
CA LEU A 165 -3.59 21.03 5.49
C LEU A 165 -3.45 22.31 6.32
N PRO A 166 -3.52 22.21 7.66
CA PRO A 166 -3.11 23.30 8.53
C PRO A 166 -1.63 23.65 8.29
N PRO A 167 -1.24 24.93 8.20
CA PRO A 167 0.16 25.33 7.97
C PRO A 167 1.13 24.73 8.99
N ALA A 168 0.74 24.71 10.27
CA ALA A 168 1.53 24.12 11.35
C ALA A 168 1.82 22.63 11.12
N LEU A 169 0.94 21.90 10.42
CA LEU A 169 1.17 20.48 10.12
C LEU A 169 2.33 20.29 9.14
N ILE A 170 2.54 21.22 8.20
CA ILE A 170 3.67 21.17 7.26
C ILE A 170 4.98 21.34 8.02
N ASP A 171 5.01 22.27 8.99
CA ASP A 171 6.18 22.51 9.84
C ASP A 171 6.51 21.29 10.72
N ASP A 172 5.48 20.67 11.30
CA ASP A 172 5.65 19.47 12.13
C ASP A 172 6.12 18.25 11.31
N ILE A 173 5.64 18.09 10.07
CA ILE A 173 6.09 17.04 9.16
C ILE A 173 7.56 17.26 8.78
N GLU A 174 7.97 18.50 8.51
CA GLU A 174 9.37 18.80 8.21
C GLU A 174 10.29 18.51 9.41
N ALA A 175 9.86 18.88 10.62
CA ALA A 175 10.60 18.62 11.85
C ALA A 175 10.74 17.11 12.18
N PHE A 176 9.83 16.27 11.68
CA PHE A 176 9.87 14.82 11.88
C PHE A 176 10.94 14.12 11.03
N ILE A 177 11.29 14.67 9.85
CA ILE A 177 12.13 13.98 8.85
C ILE A 177 13.54 13.69 9.37
N ASP A 178 14.23 14.70 9.91
CA ASP A 178 15.63 14.54 10.31
C ASP A 178 15.82 13.58 11.51
N PRO A 179 14.99 13.63 12.58
CA PRO A 179 15.01 12.62 13.63
C PRO A 179 14.61 11.22 13.14
N PHE A 180 13.64 11.12 12.23
CA PHE A 180 13.21 9.83 11.68
C PHE A 180 14.34 9.08 10.96
N LEU A 181 15.18 9.79 10.19
CA LEU A 181 16.33 9.19 9.52
C LEU A 181 17.32 8.58 10.51
N GLN A 182 17.52 9.19 11.69
CA GLN A 182 18.37 8.62 12.74
C GLN A 182 17.78 7.30 13.27
N VAL A 183 16.46 7.23 13.47
CA VAL A 183 15.81 5.99 13.90
C VAL A 183 15.94 4.90 12.83
N VAL A 184 15.87 5.25 11.54
CA VAL A 184 16.11 4.31 10.44
C VAL A 184 17.56 3.80 10.46
N ASP A 185 18.54 4.67 10.71
CA ASP A 185 19.95 4.28 10.89
C ASP A 185 20.15 3.33 12.08
N ASP A 186 19.49 3.60 13.20
CA ASP A 186 19.54 2.75 14.39
C ASP A 186 18.91 1.37 14.14
N LEU A 187 17.79 1.31 13.40
CA LEU A 187 17.15 0.07 12.98
C LEU A 187 18.04 -0.74 12.01
N ASP A 188 18.69 -0.07 11.06
CA ASP A 188 19.61 -0.67 10.10
C ASP A 188 20.81 -1.32 10.82
N ASN A 189 21.41 -0.56 11.75
CA ASN A 189 22.51 -1.04 12.60
C ASN A 189 22.12 -2.26 13.44
N LEU A 190 20.91 -2.27 14.01
CA LEU A 190 20.44 -3.35 14.87
C LEU A 190 20.08 -4.62 14.09
N VAL A 191 19.42 -4.49 12.93
CA VAL A 191 18.80 -5.61 12.22
C VAL A 191 19.62 -6.03 10.99
N MET A 192 19.90 -5.12 10.07
CA MET A 192 20.52 -5.47 8.78
C MET A 192 21.98 -5.87 8.92
N GLY A 193 22.72 -5.25 9.85
CA GLY A 193 24.11 -5.60 10.17
C GLY A 193 24.27 -6.93 10.91
N ASN A 194 23.19 -7.45 11.50
CA ASN A 194 23.24 -8.59 12.40
C ASN A 194 23.48 -9.91 11.65
N ARG A 195 24.47 -10.68 12.11
CA ARG A 195 24.81 -12.00 11.57
C ARG A 195 23.64 -12.97 11.64
N ILE A 196 22.86 -12.98 12.73
CA ILE A 196 21.73 -13.91 12.90
C ILE A 196 20.63 -13.58 11.87
N PHE A 197 20.34 -12.30 11.70
CA PHE A 197 19.33 -11.86 10.74
C PHE A 197 19.73 -12.19 9.30
N LYS A 198 21.02 -12.02 8.95
CA LYS A 198 21.55 -12.46 7.65
C LYS A 198 21.44 -13.97 7.47
N GLN A 199 21.85 -14.76 8.46
CA GLN A 199 21.74 -16.23 8.39
C GLN A 199 20.30 -16.73 8.19
N ARG A 200 19.30 -15.94 8.60
CA ARG A 200 17.88 -16.26 8.50
C ARG A 200 17.16 -15.68 7.28
N ASN A 201 17.84 -14.93 6.42
CA ASN A 201 17.22 -14.29 5.25
C ASN A 201 18.07 -14.40 3.97
N VAL A 202 19.39 -14.53 4.09
CA VAL A 202 20.24 -14.74 2.92
C VAL A 202 19.96 -16.14 2.36
N ASP A 203 19.87 -16.25 1.03
CA ASP A 203 19.59 -17.48 0.28
C ASP A 203 18.20 -18.12 0.52
N ILE A 204 17.25 -17.38 1.10
CA ILE A 204 15.87 -17.85 1.31
C ILE A 204 14.93 -17.22 0.30
N GLY A 205 14.04 -18.04 -0.29
CA GLY A 205 12.98 -17.57 -1.17
C GLY A 205 13.49 -16.78 -2.37
N ILE A 206 14.58 -17.28 -2.98
CA ILE A 206 15.24 -16.68 -4.15
C ILE A 206 14.25 -16.65 -5.32
N VAL A 207 14.12 -15.50 -5.96
CA VAL A 207 13.25 -15.34 -7.13
C VAL A 207 14.08 -14.78 -8.28
N THR A 208 14.14 -15.52 -9.40
CA THR A 208 14.79 -15.04 -10.62
C THR A 208 13.92 -14.04 -11.37
N VAL A 209 14.54 -13.26 -12.25
CA VAL A 209 13.88 -12.26 -13.10
C VAL A 209 12.73 -12.87 -13.93
N ASP A 210 12.97 -14.02 -14.56
CA ASP A 210 11.99 -14.68 -15.43
C ASP A 210 10.80 -15.21 -14.63
N GLU A 211 11.05 -15.77 -13.45
CA GLU A 211 10.02 -16.28 -12.54
C GLU A 211 9.17 -15.14 -11.97
N ALA A 212 9.80 -14.02 -11.58
CA ALA A 212 9.08 -12.84 -11.09
C ALA A 212 8.05 -12.33 -12.13
N MET A 213 8.43 -12.34 -13.40
CA MET A 213 7.54 -11.95 -14.51
C MET A 213 6.46 -13.00 -14.77
N ALA A 214 6.81 -14.30 -14.75
CA ALA A 214 5.86 -15.38 -14.99
C ALA A 214 4.75 -15.45 -13.93
N TRP A 215 5.09 -15.24 -12.66
CA TRP A 215 4.13 -15.19 -11.55
C TRP A 215 3.38 -13.85 -11.45
N GLY A 216 3.77 -12.84 -12.23
CA GLY A 216 3.13 -11.53 -12.22
C GLY A 216 3.37 -10.73 -10.94
N PHE A 217 4.56 -10.90 -10.33
CA PHE A 217 4.98 -10.10 -9.18
C PHE A 217 5.10 -8.61 -9.54
N SER A 218 5.06 -7.77 -8.51
CA SER A 218 5.25 -6.32 -8.63
C SER A 218 5.92 -5.76 -7.38
N GLY A 219 6.37 -4.49 -7.46
CA GLY A 219 6.94 -3.77 -6.34
C GLY A 219 8.30 -4.28 -5.89
N VAL A 220 8.46 -4.36 -4.57
CA VAL A 220 9.69 -4.80 -3.89
C VAL A 220 10.11 -6.21 -4.33
N MET A 221 9.17 -7.09 -4.68
CA MET A 221 9.47 -8.43 -5.17
C MET A 221 10.23 -8.40 -6.50
N VAL A 222 9.79 -7.55 -7.44
CA VAL A 222 10.40 -7.38 -8.77
C VAL A 222 11.73 -6.65 -8.66
N ARG A 223 11.79 -5.60 -7.83
CA ARG A 223 13.03 -4.86 -7.55
C ARG A 223 14.07 -5.72 -6.84
N GLY A 224 13.66 -6.61 -5.94
CA GLY A 224 14.51 -7.57 -5.25
C GLY A 224 15.24 -8.50 -6.22
N SER A 225 14.54 -8.98 -7.25
CA SER A 225 15.09 -9.85 -8.31
C SER A 225 16.00 -9.14 -9.32
N GLY A 226 16.17 -7.81 -9.21
CA GLY A 226 17.09 -7.05 -10.06
C GLY A 226 16.45 -6.28 -11.22
N ILE A 227 15.12 -6.22 -11.31
CA ILE A 227 14.42 -5.44 -12.34
C ILE A 227 14.20 -4.01 -11.83
N PRO A 228 14.73 -2.96 -12.47
CA PRO A 228 14.52 -1.57 -12.09
C PRO A 228 13.13 -1.07 -12.54
N TRP A 229 12.06 -1.59 -11.93
CA TRP A 229 10.66 -1.24 -12.23
C TRP A 229 9.97 -0.55 -11.04
N ASP A 230 9.46 0.65 -11.29
CA ASP A 230 8.63 1.44 -10.37
C ASP A 230 7.68 2.30 -11.21
N LEU A 231 6.37 2.26 -10.91
CA LEU A 231 5.37 3.04 -11.64
C LEU A 231 5.57 4.55 -11.46
N ARG A 232 6.12 5.01 -10.33
CA ARG A 232 6.34 6.44 -10.07
C ARG A 232 7.33 7.09 -11.02
N LYS A 233 8.27 6.32 -11.59
CA LYS A 233 9.22 6.79 -12.63
C LYS A 233 8.81 6.39 -14.03
N SER A 234 8.33 5.16 -14.22
CA SER A 234 8.01 4.63 -15.55
C SER A 234 6.70 5.18 -16.12
N GLN A 235 5.69 5.38 -15.27
CA GLN A 235 4.38 5.92 -15.60
C GLN A 235 3.98 6.95 -14.54
N PRO A 236 4.69 8.09 -14.47
CA PRO A 236 4.50 9.04 -13.39
C PRO A 236 3.05 9.52 -13.34
N TYR A 237 2.54 9.60 -12.12
CA TYR A 237 1.24 10.16 -11.81
C TYR A 237 1.41 11.32 -10.82
N GLU A 238 0.41 12.20 -10.76
CA GLU A 238 0.42 13.39 -9.90
C GLU A 238 1.70 14.23 -10.01
N ALA A 239 2.42 14.43 -8.91
CA ALA A 239 3.60 15.29 -8.85
C ALA A 239 4.94 14.51 -8.83
N TYR A 240 4.93 13.18 -9.01
CA TYR A 240 6.14 12.35 -8.93
C TYR A 240 7.18 12.67 -10.01
N GLU A 241 6.75 13.16 -11.19
CA GLU A 241 7.64 13.55 -12.29
C GLU A 241 8.63 14.65 -11.90
N GLU A 242 8.23 15.53 -10.97
CA GLU A 242 9.06 16.64 -10.54
C GLU A 242 9.89 16.33 -9.28
N MET A 243 9.80 15.11 -8.74
CA MET A 243 10.50 14.71 -7.52
C MET A 243 11.79 13.98 -7.87
N GLU A 244 12.86 14.34 -7.17
CA GLU A 244 14.17 13.73 -7.33
C GLU A 244 14.38 12.65 -6.27
N PHE A 245 14.26 11.40 -6.69
CA PHE A 245 14.50 10.21 -5.88
C PHE A 245 15.08 9.08 -6.74
N ASP A 246 15.77 8.17 -6.08
CA ASP A 246 16.40 7.00 -6.68
C ASP A 246 15.61 5.73 -6.34
N ILE A 247 15.71 4.70 -7.19
CA ILE A 247 15.02 3.42 -6.99
C ILE A 247 16.04 2.39 -6.49
N PRO A 248 15.89 1.85 -5.26
CA PRO A 248 16.73 0.75 -4.81
C PRO A 248 16.38 -0.55 -5.54
N VAL A 249 17.42 -1.28 -5.97
CA VAL A 249 17.30 -2.52 -6.73
C VAL A 249 18.22 -3.58 -6.11
N GLY A 250 17.68 -4.76 -5.89
CA GLY A 250 18.39 -5.93 -5.35
C GLY A 250 19.22 -6.63 -6.42
N LYS A 251 20.02 -7.63 -6.01
CA LYS A 251 20.89 -8.37 -6.94
C LYS A 251 20.59 -9.86 -6.97
N ASN A 252 20.27 -10.43 -5.82
CA ASN A 252 20.17 -11.88 -5.63
C ASN A 252 18.72 -12.35 -5.64
N GLY A 253 17.75 -11.48 -5.34
CA GLY A 253 16.33 -11.84 -5.28
C GLY A 253 15.91 -12.58 -4.02
N ASP A 254 16.76 -12.60 -2.99
CA ASP A 254 16.51 -13.23 -1.69
C ASP A 254 15.63 -12.36 -0.77
N THR A 255 15.24 -12.90 0.37
CA THR A 255 14.45 -12.17 1.37
C THR A 255 15.23 -11.01 1.99
N TYR A 256 16.57 -11.11 2.08
CA TYR A 256 17.43 -10.05 2.61
C TYR A 256 17.45 -8.80 1.71
N ASP A 257 17.67 -8.95 0.40
CA ASP A 257 17.68 -7.85 -0.57
C ASP A 257 16.35 -7.08 -0.54
N ARG A 258 15.21 -7.79 -0.40
CA ARG A 258 13.89 -7.17 -0.27
C ARG A 258 13.76 -6.31 0.98
N GLN A 259 14.38 -6.71 2.09
CA GLN A 259 14.37 -5.91 3.31
C GLN A 259 15.27 -4.68 3.20
N VAL A 260 16.44 -4.83 2.59
CA VAL A 260 17.32 -3.69 2.30
C VAL A 260 16.62 -2.66 1.41
N ILE A 261 15.92 -3.12 0.36
CA ILE A 261 15.12 -2.25 -0.52
C ILE A 261 14.09 -1.46 0.29
N ARG A 262 13.38 -2.08 1.24
CA ARG A 262 12.40 -1.37 2.09
C ARG A 262 13.05 -0.32 2.98
N MET A 263 14.22 -0.62 3.54
CA MET A 263 14.98 0.35 4.34
C MET A 263 15.39 1.57 3.50
N GLU A 264 15.91 1.33 2.29
CA GLU A 264 16.28 2.41 1.37
C GLU A 264 15.05 3.17 0.83
N GLU A 265 13.94 2.49 0.55
CA GLU A 265 12.68 3.15 0.15
C GLU A 265 12.16 4.08 1.25
N MET A 266 12.36 3.78 2.54
CA MET A 266 12.02 4.71 3.63
C MET A 266 12.87 5.98 3.59
N ARG A 267 14.17 5.87 3.27
CA ARG A 267 15.08 7.03 3.13
C ARG A 267 14.68 7.90 1.94
N GLU A 268 14.40 7.28 0.79
CA GLU A 268 13.94 7.99 -0.40
C GLU A 268 12.54 8.61 -0.21
N SER A 269 11.64 7.94 0.51
CA SER A 269 10.33 8.51 0.89
C SER A 269 10.50 9.77 1.73
N ALA A 270 11.40 9.76 2.72
CA ALA A 270 11.70 10.92 3.56
C ALA A 270 12.28 12.10 2.74
N LYS A 271 13.12 11.81 1.73
CA LYS A 271 13.63 12.80 0.77
C LYS A 271 12.51 13.42 -0.07
N ILE A 272 11.58 12.61 -0.58
CA ILE A 272 10.40 13.10 -1.32
C ILE A 272 9.50 13.95 -0.41
N MET A 273 9.30 13.55 0.85
CA MET A 273 8.51 14.34 1.81
C MET A 273 9.12 15.73 2.01
N LYS A 274 10.45 15.83 2.16
CA LYS A 274 11.15 17.12 2.31
C LYS A 274 10.94 18.02 1.08
N GLN A 275 11.06 17.45 -0.12
CA GLN A 275 10.81 18.16 -1.37
C GLN A 275 9.34 18.63 -1.50
N CYS A 276 8.39 17.79 -1.09
CA CYS A 276 6.96 18.13 -1.08
C CYS A 276 6.69 19.31 -0.12
N CYS A 277 7.25 19.31 1.09
CA CYS A 277 7.08 20.41 2.05
C CYS A 277 7.61 21.75 1.50
N ILE A 278 8.78 21.73 0.83
CA ILE A 278 9.34 22.93 0.18
C ILE A 278 8.40 23.44 -0.91
N LYS A 279 7.96 22.57 -1.83
CA LYS A 279 7.06 22.93 -2.95
C LYS A 279 5.67 23.36 -2.49
N LEU A 280 5.17 22.85 -1.37
CA LEU A 280 3.90 23.27 -0.78
C LEU A 280 3.94 24.70 -0.24
N ARG A 281 5.13 25.19 0.16
CA ARG A 281 5.33 26.57 0.62
C ARG A 281 5.49 27.56 -0.54
N GLU A 282 5.99 27.09 -1.68
CA GLU A 282 6.14 27.92 -2.88
C GLU A 282 4.78 28.50 -3.34
N PRO A 283 4.78 29.69 -3.97
CA PRO A 283 3.55 30.31 -4.47
C PRO A 283 2.82 29.44 -5.50
N ALA A 284 3.54 28.59 -6.25
CA ALA A 284 2.95 27.62 -7.18
C ALA A 284 2.19 26.48 -6.48
N GLY A 285 2.52 26.18 -5.22
CA GLY A 285 1.83 25.20 -4.37
C GLY A 285 0.63 25.77 -3.60
N GLN A 286 0.40 27.08 -3.70
CA GLN A 286 -0.76 27.75 -3.12
C GLN A 286 -1.89 27.81 -4.15
N GLY A 287 -2.95 27.05 -3.92
CA GLY A 287 -4.04 26.90 -4.87
C GLY A 287 -5.24 26.14 -4.28
N PRO A 288 -6.29 25.88 -5.07
CA PRO A 288 -7.43 25.10 -4.62
C PRO A 288 -7.01 23.64 -4.36
N ILE A 289 -7.63 23.01 -3.36
CA ILE A 289 -7.41 21.60 -2.97
C ILE A 289 -8.32 20.60 -3.67
N SER A 290 -9.34 21.10 -4.37
CA SER A 290 -10.31 20.30 -5.09
C SER A 290 -10.61 20.95 -6.43
N ALA A 291 -11.05 20.14 -7.39
CA ALA A 291 -11.51 20.62 -8.68
C ALA A 291 -12.51 21.76 -8.51
N THR A 292 -12.37 22.81 -9.32
CA THR A 292 -13.24 24.00 -9.29
C THR A 292 -14.61 23.75 -9.92
N ASP A 293 -14.78 22.60 -10.59
CA ASP A 293 -16.08 22.17 -11.08
C ASP A 293 -16.95 21.65 -9.92
N GLY A 294 -17.88 22.50 -9.48
CA GLY A 294 -18.84 22.20 -8.39
C GLY A 294 -19.81 21.05 -8.69
N LYS A 295 -19.70 20.41 -9.86
CA LYS A 295 -20.46 19.21 -10.23
C LYS A 295 -19.82 17.90 -9.77
N ILE A 296 -18.54 17.90 -9.43
CA ILE A 296 -17.81 16.71 -8.97
C ILE A 296 -17.35 16.89 -7.52
N ALA A 297 -16.70 18.02 -7.23
CA ALA A 297 -16.28 18.36 -5.87
C ALA A 297 -17.36 19.17 -5.16
N PRO A 298 -17.64 18.90 -3.87
CA PRO A 298 -18.59 19.69 -3.12
C PRO A 298 -18.08 21.12 -2.89
N PRO A 299 -18.95 22.14 -2.98
CA PRO A 299 -18.55 23.53 -2.78
C PRO A 299 -18.19 23.82 -1.31
N PRO A 300 -17.37 24.84 -1.05
CA PRO A 300 -16.99 25.21 0.30
C PRO A 300 -18.20 25.64 1.13
N ARG A 301 -18.21 25.29 2.43
CA ARG A 301 -19.37 25.56 3.31
C ARG A 301 -19.75 27.04 3.42
N ARG A 302 -18.79 27.95 3.24
CA ARG A 302 -19.04 29.40 3.25
C ARG A 302 -19.88 29.84 2.05
N GLU A 303 -19.64 29.24 0.88
CA GLU A 303 -20.34 29.55 -0.36
C GLU A 303 -21.69 28.84 -0.43
N MET A 304 -21.74 27.57 -0.03
CA MET A 304 -22.97 26.77 0.05
C MET A 304 -24.08 27.44 0.87
N LYS A 305 -23.72 28.19 1.92
CA LYS A 305 -24.69 28.92 2.76
C LYS A 305 -25.17 30.25 2.17
N ARG A 306 -24.57 30.72 1.08
CA ARG A 306 -24.83 32.03 0.47
C ARG A 306 -25.36 31.95 -0.96
N SER A 307 -24.85 31.01 -1.77
CA SER A 307 -25.28 30.79 -3.15
C SER A 307 -26.31 29.66 -3.23
N MET A 308 -27.36 29.89 -4.02
CA MET A 308 -28.38 28.88 -4.30
C MET A 308 -27.81 27.75 -5.15
N GLU A 309 -26.97 28.05 -6.15
CA GLU A 309 -26.33 27.07 -7.02
C GLU A 309 -25.43 26.13 -6.20
N ALA A 310 -24.60 26.68 -5.31
CA ALA A 310 -23.73 25.89 -4.44
C ALA A 310 -24.53 24.96 -3.51
N LEU A 311 -25.70 25.40 -3.03
CA LEU A 311 -26.59 24.56 -2.24
C LEU A 311 -27.22 23.43 -3.08
N ILE A 312 -27.64 23.72 -4.31
CA ILE A 312 -28.17 22.70 -5.24
C ILE A 312 -27.10 21.64 -5.53
N HIS A 313 -25.88 22.07 -5.85
CA HIS A 313 -24.76 21.17 -6.12
C HIS A 313 -24.43 20.29 -4.92
N HIS A 314 -24.31 20.89 -3.73
CA HIS A 314 -24.11 20.14 -2.48
C HIS A 314 -25.22 19.12 -2.24
N PHE A 315 -26.50 19.50 -2.41
CA PHE A 315 -27.62 18.60 -2.19
C PHE A 315 -27.59 17.40 -3.17
N LYS A 316 -27.37 17.65 -4.47
CA LYS A 316 -27.31 16.57 -5.48
C LYS A 316 -26.12 15.65 -5.28
N LEU A 317 -24.93 16.19 -5.00
CA LEU A 317 -23.72 15.39 -4.79
C LEU A 317 -23.83 14.40 -3.62
N TYR A 318 -24.50 14.77 -2.53
CA TYR A 318 -24.62 13.90 -1.36
C TYR A 318 -25.86 12.99 -1.36
N THR A 319 -26.85 13.25 -2.23
CA THR A 319 -28.06 12.42 -2.34
C THR A 319 -27.96 11.47 -3.53
N GLU A 320 -27.75 12.01 -4.72
CA GLU A 320 -27.64 11.28 -5.97
C GLU A 320 -26.18 10.87 -6.24
N GLY A 321 -25.23 11.80 -6.06
CA GLY A 321 -23.83 11.59 -6.47
C GLY A 321 -23.56 12.09 -7.89
N PHE A 322 -22.27 12.20 -8.23
CA PHE A 322 -21.86 12.58 -9.58
C PHE A 322 -21.97 11.38 -10.53
N HIS A 323 -22.28 11.67 -11.79
CA HIS A 323 -22.34 10.66 -12.84
C HIS A 323 -20.97 10.55 -13.51
N VAL A 324 -20.56 9.32 -13.80
CA VAL A 324 -19.31 9.04 -14.52
C VAL A 324 -19.68 8.55 -15.93
N PRO A 325 -19.06 9.10 -16.99
CA PRO A 325 -19.29 8.64 -18.36
C PRO A 325 -19.12 7.13 -18.51
N ALA A 326 -19.88 6.53 -19.44
CA ALA A 326 -19.73 5.12 -19.74
C ALA A 326 -18.34 4.85 -20.32
N GLY A 327 -17.64 3.85 -19.77
CA GLY A 327 -16.27 3.53 -20.15
C GLY A 327 -15.60 2.56 -19.20
N GLU A 328 -14.43 2.09 -19.60
CA GLU A 328 -13.61 1.16 -18.82
C GLU A 328 -12.22 1.77 -18.62
N VAL A 329 -11.67 1.65 -17.41
CA VAL A 329 -10.31 2.10 -17.11
C VAL A 329 -9.60 1.11 -16.19
N TYR A 330 -8.32 0.88 -16.45
CA TYR A 330 -7.40 0.31 -15.48
C TYR A 330 -6.46 1.42 -15.01
N ALA A 331 -6.53 1.75 -13.72
CA ALA A 331 -5.61 2.68 -13.09
C ALA A 331 -4.80 1.94 -12.04
N ALA A 332 -3.48 2.09 -12.11
CA ALA A 332 -2.57 1.48 -11.17
C ALA A 332 -1.68 2.53 -10.52
N VAL A 333 -1.32 2.29 -9.27
CA VAL A 333 -0.38 3.09 -8.48
C VAL A 333 0.66 2.16 -7.87
N GLU A 334 1.84 2.70 -7.60
CA GLU A 334 2.85 2.00 -6.81
C GLU A 334 2.46 2.07 -5.34
N ALA A 335 1.66 1.12 -4.85
CA ALA A 335 1.47 0.96 -3.41
C ALA A 335 2.78 0.46 -2.77
N PRO A 336 2.94 0.59 -1.44
CA PRO A 336 4.17 0.13 -0.76
C PRO A 336 4.42 -1.38 -0.91
N LYS A 337 3.35 -2.16 -1.13
CA LYS A 337 3.39 -3.60 -1.41
C LYS A 337 3.73 -3.93 -2.86
N GLY A 338 3.44 -3.02 -3.79
CA GLY A 338 3.66 -3.18 -5.22
C GLY A 338 2.58 -2.49 -6.06
N GLU A 339 2.40 -2.96 -7.29
CA GLU A 339 1.41 -2.36 -8.19
C GLU A 339 -0.01 -2.74 -7.73
N PHE A 340 -0.70 -1.76 -7.15
CA PHE A 340 -2.11 -1.86 -6.82
C PHE A 340 -2.94 -1.26 -7.95
N GLY A 341 -3.78 -2.09 -8.56
CA GLY A 341 -4.58 -1.74 -9.71
C GLY A 341 -6.08 -1.76 -9.42
N VAL A 342 -6.81 -0.80 -9.97
CA VAL A 342 -8.27 -0.79 -9.95
C VAL A 342 -8.78 -0.77 -11.39
N TYR A 343 -9.52 -1.82 -11.74
CA TYR A 343 -10.28 -1.89 -12.98
C TYR A 343 -11.72 -1.46 -12.73
N LEU A 344 -12.10 -0.32 -13.30
CA LEU A 344 -13.43 0.27 -13.17
C LEU A 344 -14.16 0.22 -14.49
N VAL A 345 -15.41 -0.27 -14.44
CA VAL A 345 -16.39 -0.20 -15.54
C VAL A 345 -17.51 0.71 -15.07
N ALA A 346 -17.73 1.79 -15.82
CA ALA A 346 -18.83 2.73 -15.63
C ALA A 346 -19.85 2.56 -16.76
N ASP A 347 -21.13 2.61 -16.42
CA ASP A 347 -22.27 2.48 -17.35
C ASP A 347 -22.95 3.83 -17.66
N GLY A 348 -22.34 4.95 -17.25
CA GLY A 348 -22.94 6.27 -17.36
C GLY A 348 -23.71 6.71 -16.12
N THR A 349 -23.87 5.85 -15.11
CA THR A 349 -24.61 6.15 -13.89
C THR A 349 -23.72 6.74 -12.78
N ASN A 350 -24.32 6.99 -11.61
CA ASN A 350 -23.68 7.43 -10.38
C ASN A 350 -23.03 6.29 -9.56
N LYS A 351 -23.17 5.04 -10.03
CA LYS A 351 -22.61 3.85 -9.39
C LYS A 351 -21.62 3.17 -10.35
N PRO A 352 -20.55 2.55 -9.83
CA PRO A 352 -19.69 1.71 -10.66
C PRO A 352 -20.46 0.45 -11.03
N TYR A 353 -20.50 0.13 -12.33
CA TYR A 353 -21.10 -1.11 -12.82
C TYR A 353 -20.30 -2.32 -12.36
N ARG A 354 -18.97 -2.24 -12.49
CA ARG A 354 -18.04 -3.23 -11.96
C ARG A 354 -16.78 -2.56 -11.46
N CYS A 355 -16.30 -3.01 -10.31
CA CYS A 355 -15.02 -2.63 -9.75
C CYS A 355 -14.23 -3.90 -9.42
N LYS A 356 -13.15 -4.17 -10.15
CA LYS A 356 -12.24 -5.27 -9.88
C LYS A 356 -10.92 -4.72 -9.36
N ILE A 357 -10.43 -5.32 -8.28
CA ILE A 357 -9.22 -4.86 -7.61
C ILE A 357 -8.11 -5.88 -7.85
N ARG A 358 -6.97 -5.40 -8.36
CA ARG A 358 -5.73 -6.14 -8.53
C ARG A 358 -4.83 -5.82 -7.36
N ALA A 359 -4.86 -6.68 -6.35
CA ALA A 359 -4.02 -6.54 -5.17
C ALA A 359 -2.67 -7.24 -5.36
N PRO A 360 -1.54 -6.59 -5.01
CA PRO A 360 -0.21 -7.17 -5.14
C PRO A 360 -0.05 -8.43 -4.28
N GLY A 361 -0.52 -8.41 -3.02
CA GLY A 361 -0.38 -9.54 -2.10
C GLY A 361 -1.08 -10.83 -2.57
N PHE A 362 -2.10 -10.74 -3.43
CA PHE A 362 -2.75 -11.91 -4.01
C PHE A 362 -1.84 -12.66 -4.99
N ALA A 363 -1.16 -11.93 -5.88
CA ALA A 363 -0.20 -12.51 -6.82
C ALA A 363 1.03 -13.04 -6.07
N HIS A 364 1.48 -12.34 -5.03
CA HIS A 364 2.57 -12.80 -4.17
C HIS A 364 2.25 -14.11 -3.46
N LEU A 365 1.07 -14.23 -2.85
CA LEU A 365 0.68 -15.42 -2.11
C LEU A 365 0.43 -16.65 -3.00
N GLN A 366 0.04 -16.45 -4.27
CA GLN A 366 -0.09 -17.54 -5.24
C GLN A 366 1.21 -18.32 -5.42
N ALA A 367 2.36 -17.64 -5.35
CA ALA A 367 3.67 -18.25 -5.52
C ALA A 367 4.26 -18.85 -4.23
N MET A 368 3.52 -18.81 -3.11
CA MET A 368 4.01 -19.26 -1.80
C MET A 368 4.46 -20.72 -1.81
N ASP A 369 3.73 -21.60 -2.51
CA ASP A 369 4.09 -23.00 -2.67
C ASP A 369 5.45 -23.16 -3.37
N TRP A 370 5.60 -22.50 -4.51
CA TRP A 370 6.84 -22.55 -5.27
C TRP A 370 8.03 -21.98 -4.48
N MET A 371 7.84 -20.85 -3.79
CA MET A 371 8.89 -20.18 -3.01
C MET A 371 9.31 -20.93 -1.75
N CYS A 372 8.44 -21.75 -1.16
CA CYS A 372 8.74 -22.45 0.08
C CYS A 372 9.24 -23.89 -0.14
N ARG A 373 9.11 -24.43 -1.34
CA ARG A 373 9.57 -25.79 -1.67
C ARG A 373 11.07 -25.95 -1.44
N GLY A 374 11.45 -26.99 -0.71
CA GLY A 374 12.84 -27.28 -0.38
C GLY A 374 13.43 -26.46 0.77
N HIS A 375 12.66 -25.53 1.33
CA HIS A 375 13.04 -24.77 2.52
C HIS A 375 12.57 -25.45 3.81
N MET A 376 13.12 -25.03 4.94
CA MET A 376 12.69 -25.54 6.26
C MET A 376 11.41 -24.86 6.72
N LEU A 377 10.66 -25.50 7.62
CA LEU A 377 9.45 -24.93 8.23
C LEU A 377 9.69 -23.53 8.84
N ALA A 378 10.87 -23.28 9.41
CA ALA A 378 11.22 -22.00 10.01
C ALA A 378 11.43 -20.87 8.98
N ASP A 379 11.73 -21.21 7.73
CA ASP A 379 11.97 -20.25 6.65
C ASP A 379 10.65 -19.76 6.05
N VAL A 380 9.58 -20.55 6.17
CA VAL A 380 8.22 -20.21 5.71
C VAL A 380 7.74 -18.90 6.33
N SER A 381 8.01 -18.66 7.63
CA SER A 381 7.66 -17.39 8.28
C SER A 381 8.47 -16.21 7.74
N CYS A 382 9.74 -16.44 7.39
CA CYS A 382 10.62 -15.41 6.83
C CYS A 382 10.13 -15.01 5.43
N VAL A 383 9.79 -16.00 4.59
CA VAL A 383 9.20 -15.79 3.27
C VAL A 383 7.88 -15.03 3.39
N LEU A 384 6.97 -15.49 4.25
CA LEU A 384 5.66 -14.85 4.45
C LEU A 384 5.80 -13.38 4.87
N GLY A 385 6.70 -13.08 5.82
CA GLY A 385 6.95 -11.70 6.26
C GLY A 385 7.53 -10.83 5.14
N THR A 386 8.35 -11.38 4.23
CA THR A 386 8.86 -10.60 3.09
C THR A 386 7.87 -10.35 1.97
N LEU A 387 6.81 -11.13 1.85
CA LEU A 387 5.75 -10.88 0.87
C LEU A 387 4.86 -9.69 1.29
N ASP A 388 4.97 -9.24 2.55
CA ASP A 388 4.20 -8.13 3.12
C ASP A 388 2.68 -8.30 2.95
N ILE A 389 2.15 -9.46 3.34
CA ILE A 389 0.76 -9.80 3.09
C ILE A 389 -0.16 -9.17 4.13
N VAL A 390 -1.19 -8.47 3.66
CA VAL A 390 -2.31 -8.01 4.47
C VAL A 390 -3.58 -8.68 3.95
N PHE A 391 -4.24 -9.50 4.78
CA PHE A 391 -5.35 -10.34 4.31
C PHE A 391 -6.57 -9.56 3.83
N GLY A 392 -6.77 -8.31 4.27
CA GLY A 392 -7.83 -7.47 3.73
C GLY A 392 -7.65 -7.18 2.24
N GLU A 393 -6.39 -7.12 1.78
CA GLU A 393 -6.01 -7.07 0.38
C GLU A 393 -5.55 -8.42 -0.19
N VAL A 394 -5.81 -9.58 0.46
CA VAL A 394 -5.86 -10.92 -0.22
C VAL A 394 -7.27 -11.51 -0.39
N ASP A 395 -8.18 -11.21 0.55
CA ASP A 395 -9.60 -11.57 0.48
C ASP A 395 -10.51 -10.34 0.22
N ARG A 396 -10.88 -10.03 -1.04
CA ARG A 396 -11.79 -8.88 -1.35
C ARG A 396 -13.20 -9.33 -1.63
#